data_AF-A0A927F4D2-F1
#
_entry.id   AF-A0A927F4D2-F1
#
_cell.length_a   1.000
_cell.length_b   1.000
_cell.length_c   1.000
_cell.angle_alpha   90.00
_cell.angle_beta   90.00
_cell.angle_gamma   90.00
#
_symmetry.space_group_name_H-M   'P 1'
#
loop_
_entity.id
_entity.type
_entity.pdbx_description
1 polymer ?
#
loop_
_entity_poly.entity_id
_entity_poly.type
_entity_poly.pdbx_seq_one_letter_code
_entity_poly.pdbx_strand_id
1 'polypeptide(L)'
;MTFIDSNLSIGRWPFARLPQRSPQQLATHLQKHQIQTGLVSHLETLFLADPDPANRELLSACKRIPELVPVPALNLALPNWLASLESYRTAAEIKAVKLYPNFHNFRLASRACTELVQHLQTEKIRLIVNVRVQDERHQYHGLKIQGVRTQQIRRLAQRFPDFKILCTGLFRPEILELAPDCPNLNFDLSFADWHELVNGLLETITPDRLFFGSHTPLMVTEANTYKLQSSTISQSLKTQIARGNAQRFFEL
;
A
#
# COMPACT_ATOMS: atom_id res chain seq x y z
N MET A 1 5.11 10.12 19.39
CA MET A 1 5.36 8.93 18.54
C MET A 1 5.45 9.40 17.10
N THR A 2 6.29 8.76 16.28
CA THR A 2 6.38 9.07 14.85
C THR A 2 6.00 7.87 14.00
N PHE A 3 5.63 8.12 12.74
CA PHE A 3 5.08 7.12 11.83
C PHE A 3 5.88 7.03 10.54
N ILE A 4 5.84 5.85 9.91
CA ILE A 4 6.10 5.66 8.48
C ILE A 4 4.81 5.17 7.84
N ASP A 5 4.32 5.93 6.87
CA ASP A 5 3.08 5.63 6.19
C ASP A 5 3.34 4.70 5.00
N SER A 6 2.83 3.46 5.09
CA SER A 6 3.00 2.44 4.04
C SER A 6 1.97 2.49 2.92
N ASN A 7 0.96 3.36 3.03
CA ASN A 7 -0.10 3.47 2.05
C ASN A 7 -0.59 4.92 1.96
N LEU A 8 0.05 5.73 1.13
CA LEU A 8 -0.43 7.06 0.79
C LEU A 8 -0.33 7.30 -0.72
N SER A 9 -0.98 8.35 -1.20
CA SER A 9 -0.99 8.69 -2.62
C SER A 9 -0.85 10.19 -2.89
N ILE A 10 -0.40 10.52 -4.10
CA ILE A 10 -0.41 11.85 -4.69
C ILE A 10 -1.16 11.83 -6.02
N GLY A 11 -1.43 12.99 -6.60
CA GLY A 11 -2.13 13.12 -7.88
C GLY A 11 -3.64 13.22 -7.70
N ARG A 12 -4.36 13.09 -8.82
CA ARG A 12 -5.77 13.40 -8.89
C ARG A 12 -6.64 12.15 -8.70
N TRP A 13 -7.62 12.27 -7.81
CA TRP A 13 -8.79 11.37 -7.79
C TRP A 13 -9.93 12.03 -8.58
N PRO A 14 -10.44 11.43 -9.66
CA PRO A 14 -11.41 12.10 -10.53
C PRO A 14 -12.82 12.20 -9.91
N PHE A 15 -13.12 11.41 -8.88
CA PHE A 15 -14.48 11.28 -8.33
C PHE A 15 -14.72 12.05 -7.03
N ALA A 16 -13.75 12.81 -6.53
CA ALA A 16 -13.94 13.68 -5.38
C ALA A 16 -12.99 14.89 -5.44
N ARG A 17 -13.41 16.01 -4.84
CA ARG A 17 -12.56 17.18 -4.67
C ARG A 17 -11.65 16.99 -3.46
N LEU A 18 -10.54 16.30 -3.67
CA LEU A 18 -9.51 16.11 -2.65
C LEU A 18 -8.42 17.17 -2.75
N PRO A 19 -7.70 17.47 -1.65
CA PRO A 19 -6.55 18.37 -1.71
C PRO A 19 -5.50 17.87 -2.70
N GLN A 20 -5.26 18.64 -3.77
CA GLN A 20 -4.19 18.39 -4.72
C GLN A 20 -2.91 19.01 -4.19
N ARG A 21 -2.14 18.20 -3.46
CA ARG A 21 -0.87 18.64 -2.85
C ARG A 21 0.27 18.42 -3.83
N SER A 22 1.13 19.41 -3.98
CA SER A 22 2.47 19.18 -4.52
C SER A 22 3.26 18.23 -3.60
N PRO A 23 4.37 17.61 -4.07
CA PRO A 23 5.21 16.77 -3.23
C PRO A 23 5.67 17.46 -1.93
N GLN A 24 6.03 18.75 -2.01
CA GLN A 24 6.41 19.53 -0.84
C GLN A 24 5.23 19.75 0.13
N GLN A 25 4.06 20.10 -0.41
CA GLN A 25 2.85 20.28 0.41
C GLN A 25 2.41 18.97 1.07
N LEU A 26 2.61 17.83 0.39
CA LEU A 26 2.37 16.51 0.94
C LEU A 26 3.33 16.21 2.08
N ALA A 27 4.64 16.45 1.92
CA ALA A 27 5.62 16.29 3.00
C ALA A 27 5.27 17.17 4.22
N THR A 28 4.93 18.44 4.01
CA THR A 28 4.48 19.33 5.09
C THR A 28 3.20 18.80 5.77
N HIS A 29 2.25 18.25 4.99
CA HIS A 29 1.06 17.61 5.54
C HIS A 29 1.40 16.40 6.41
N LEU A 30 2.29 15.52 5.94
CA LEU A 30 2.75 14.35 6.70
C LEU A 30 3.46 14.74 8.00
N GLN A 31 4.34 15.74 7.97
CA GLN A 31 5.06 16.23 9.16
C GLN A 31 4.10 16.75 10.25
N LYS A 32 3.02 17.44 9.86
CA LYS A 32 1.97 17.90 10.81
C LYS A 32 1.30 16.75 11.57
N HIS A 33 1.24 15.57 10.96
CA HIS A 33 0.71 14.34 11.56
C HIS A 33 1.80 13.40 12.10
N GLN A 34 3.02 13.92 12.34
CA GLN A 34 4.17 13.16 12.85
C GLN A 34 4.56 11.94 11.97
N ILE A 35 4.23 11.98 10.68
CA ILE A 35 4.65 11.01 9.68
C ILE A 35 5.98 11.51 9.08
N GLN A 36 7.05 10.75 9.31
CA GLN A 36 8.41 11.14 8.91
C GLN A 36 8.76 10.67 7.49
N THR A 37 8.22 9.52 7.09
CA THR A 37 8.47 8.93 5.78
C THR A 37 7.17 8.35 5.25
N GLY A 38 6.95 8.48 3.95
CA GLY A 38 5.75 8.01 3.31
C GLY A 38 6.03 7.26 2.01
N LEU A 39 5.54 6.03 1.90
CA LEU A 39 5.51 5.27 0.66
C LEU A 39 4.34 5.75 -0.19
N VAL A 40 4.66 6.46 -1.27
CA VAL A 40 3.71 7.21 -2.09
C VAL A 40 3.51 6.59 -3.47
N SER A 41 2.26 6.36 -3.85
CA SER A 41 1.87 6.01 -5.23
C SER A 41 1.14 7.15 -5.92
N HIS A 42 1.04 7.13 -7.23
CA HIS A 42 0.29 8.14 -7.99
C HIS A 42 -1.12 7.66 -8.32
N LEU A 43 -2.16 8.41 -7.94
CA LEU A 43 -3.57 8.00 -8.09
C LEU A 43 -3.97 7.80 -9.54
N GLU A 44 -3.44 8.60 -10.46
CA GLU A 44 -3.82 8.48 -11.88
C GLU A 44 -3.37 7.16 -12.51
N THR A 45 -2.41 6.44 -11.91
CA THR A 45 -2.00 5.11 -12.40
C THR A 45 -3.15 4.12 -12.42
N LEU A 46 -4.19 4.34 -11.60
CA LEU A 46 -5.40 3.52 -11.54
C LEU A 46 -6.29 3.63 -12.79
N PHE A 47 -6.20 4.75 -13.52
CA PHE A 47 -7.15 5.11 -14.58
C PHE A 47 -6.51 5.34 -15.94
N LEU A 48 -5.20 5.62 -15.98
CA LEU A 48 -4.46 5.71 -17.23
C LEU A 48 -4.32 4.32 -17.86
N ALA A 49 -4.49 4.24 -19.17
CA ALA A 49 -4.27 3.00 -19.93
C ALA A 49 -2.83 2.47 -19.75
N ASP A 50 -1.87 3.39 -19.71
CA ASP A 50 -0.49 3.14 -19.33
C ASP A 50 -0.15 3.95 -18.07
N PRO A 51 0.25 3.32 -16.95
CA PRO A 51 0.64 4.03 -15.72
C PRO A 51 2.01 4.74 -15.85
N ASP A 52 2.78 4.51 -16.91
CA ASP A 52 4.15 5.00 -17.05
C ASP A 52 4.33 6.52 -16.91
N PRO A 53 3.51 7.39 -17.54
CA PRO A 53 3.65 8.83 -17.37
C PRO A 53 3.50 9.28 -15.92
N ALA A 54 2.49 8.76 -15.21
CA ALA A 54 2.23 9.05 -13.81
C ALA A 54 3.33 8.50 -12.88
N ASN A 55 3.85 7.31 -13.17
CA ASN A 55 4.99 6.75 -12.45
C ASN A 55 6.25 7.61 -12.63
N ARG A 56 6.54 8.10 -13.84
CA ARG A 56 7.71 8.95 -14.09
C ARG A 56 7.61 10.30 -13.39
N GLU A 57 6.41 10.89 -13.38
CA GLU A 57 6.14 12.10 -12.61
C GLU A 57 6.41 11.87 -11.12
N LEU A 58 5.89 10.77 -10.56
CA LEU A 58 6.10 10.38 -9.17
C LEU A 58 7.59 10.19 -8.83
N LEU A 59 8.33 9.45 -9.65
CA LEU A 59 9.75 9.19 -9.45
C LEU A 59 10.55 10.50 -9.48
N SER A 60 10.26 11.39 -10.43
CA SER A 60 10.90 12.71 -10.52
C SER A 60 10.55 13.60 -9.33
N ALA A 61 9.30 13.59 -8.89
CA ALA A 61 8.81 14.34 -7.74
C ALA A 61 9.52 13.94 -6.44
N CYS A 62 9.68 12.64 -6.18
CA CYS A 62 10.27 12.14 -4.93
C CYS A 62 11.79 12.40 -4.82
N LYS A 63 12.52 12.53 -5.94
CA LYS A 63 13.97 12.85 -5.92
C LYS A 63 14.32 14.09 -5.11
N ARG A 64 13.39 15.05 -5.03
CA ARG A 64 13.59 16.34 -4.34
C ARG A 64 13.09 16.34 -2.91
N ILE A 65 12.40 15.28 -2.47
CA ILE A 65 11.68 15.20 -1.20
C ILE A 65 12.02 13.87 -0.52
N PRO A 66 13.08 13.80 0.30
CA PRO A 66 13.57 12.55 0.88
C PRO A 66 12.55 11.87 1.83
N GLU A 67 11.56 12.61 2.34
CA GLU A 67 10.47 12.06 3.14
C GLU A 67 9.49 11.20 2.31
N LEU A 68 9.55 11.27 0.98
CA LEU A 68 8.65 10.54 0.08
C LEU A 68 9.41 9.45 -0.68
N VAL A 69 9.02 8.21 -0.45
CA VAL A 69 9.58 7.04 -1.13
C VAL A 69 8.62 6.63 -2.25
N PRO A 70 9.02 6.68 -3.53
CA PRO A 70 8.13 6.37 -4.63
C PRO A 70 7.82 4.87 -4.68
N VAL A 71 6.54 4.56 -4.84
CA VAL A 71 6.03 3.21 -5.10
C VAL A 71 5.29 3.24 -6.44
N PRO A 72 6.00 2.96 -7.55
CA PRO A 72 5.37 2.92 -8.87
C PRO A 72 4.35 1.76 -8.94
N ALA A 73 3.26 2.01 -9.65
CA ALA A 73 2.24 1.01 -9.90
C ALA A 73 2.53 0.23 -11.18
N LEU A 74 2.37 -1.09 -11.17
CA LEU A 74 2.48 -1.91 -12.37
C LEU A 74 1.10 -2.34 -12.88
N ASN A 75 0.90 -2.20 -14.18
CA ASN A 75 -0.24 -2.79 -14.87
C ASN A 75 0.22 -4.06 -15.59
N LEU A 76 -0.03 -5.22 -14.98
CA LEU A 76 0.37 -6.53 -15.51
C LEU A 76 -0.47 -7.01 -16.71
N ALA A 77 -1.50 -6.25 -17.11
CA ALA A 77 -2.19 -6.47 -18.37
C ALA A 77 -1.38 -5.95 -19.57
N LEU A 78 -0.38 -5.08 -19.34
CA LEU A 78 0.46 -4.53 -20.40
C LEU A 78 1.70 -5.40 -20.62
N PRO A 79 2.04 -5.80 -21.85
CA PRO A 79 3.14 -6.72 -22.12
C PRO A 79 4.53 -6.16 -21.77
N ASN A 80 4.66 -4.82 -21.71
CA ASN A 80 5.91 -4.12 -21.40
C ASN A 80 6.14 -3.88 -19.90
N TRP A 81 5.31 -4.44 -19.00
CA TRP A 81 5.40 -4.17 -17.56
C TRP A 81 6.80 -4.40 -16.97
N LEU A 82 7.53 -5.41 -17.47
CA LEU A 82 8.89 -5.74 -16.99
C LEU A 82 9.90 -4.69 -17.45
N ALA A 83 9.82 -4.25 -18.71
CA ALA A 83 10.68 -3.18 -19.22
C ALA A 83 10.42 -1.85 -18.48
N SER A 84 9.16 -1.56 -18.15
CA SER A 84 8.80 -0.40 -17.33
C SER A 84 9.39 -0.49 -15.92
N LEU A 85 9.31 -1.66 -15.27
CA LEU A 85 9.93 -1.89 -13.96
C LEU A 85 11.44 -1.63 -13.98
N GLU A 86 12.16 -2.19 -14.94
CA GLU A 86 13.61 -1.98 -15.09
C GLU A 86 13.96 -0.51 -15.35
N SER A 87 13.14 0.20 -16.13
CA SER A 87 13.28 1.64 -16.31
C SER A 87 13.10 2.41 -15.00
N TYR A 88 12.14 2.04 -14.15
CA TYR A 88 11.93 2.69 -12.85
C TYR A 88 13.10 2.47 -11.91
N ARG A 89 13.64 1.25 -11.85
CA ARG A 89 14.80 0.89 -11.04
C ARG A 89 16.07 1.65 -11.44
N THR A 90 16.23 1.91 -12.74
CA THR A 90 17.33 2.74 -13.25
C THR A 90 17.13 4.22 -12.90
N ALA A 91 15.88 4.69 -12.85
CA ALA A 91 15.55 6.10 -12.65
C ALA A 91 15.60 6.54 -11.18
N ALA A 92 15.28 5.66 -10.22
CA ALA A 92 15.34 5.93 -8.79
C ALA A 92 15.47 4.64 -7.97
N GLU A 93 15.96 4.77 -6.73
CA GLU A 93 15.91 3.67 -5.76
C GLU A 93 14.45 3.43 -5.35
N ILE A 94 13.87 2.33 -5.82
CA ILE A 94 12.53 1.90 -5.43
C ILE A 94 12.61 0.75 -4.44
N LYS A 95 11.85 0.86 -3.34
CA LYS A 95 11.78 -0.19 -2.30
C LYS A 95 10.62 -1.14 -2.51
N ALA A 96 9.62 -0.73 -3.28
CA ALA A 96 8.42 -1.50 -3.53
C ALA A 96 7.76 -1.13 -4.87
N VAL A 97 6.91 -2.03 -5.35
CA VAL A 97 5.95 -1.80 -6.43
C VAL A 97 4.54 -2.09 -5.95
N LYS A 98 3.54 -1.43 -6.55
CA LYS A 98 2.13 -1.60 -6.18
C LYS A 98 1.29 -2.19 -7.31
N LEU A 99 0.41 -3.11 -6.97
CA LEU A 99 -0.58 -3.69 -7.87
C LEU A 99 -1.99 -3.24 -7.50
N TYR A 100 -2.79 -2.97 -8.52
CA TYR A 100 -4.22 -2.70 -8.42
C TYR A 100 -5.00 -3.67 -9.31
N PRO A 101 -5.11 -4.97 -8.96
CA PRO A 101 -5.65 -5.99 -9.87
C PRO A 101 -7.08 -5.70 -10.35
N ASN A 102 -7.90 -5.11 -9.50
CA ASN A 102 -9.29 -4.75 -9.77
C ASN A 102 -9.45 -3.49 -10.66
N PHE A 103 -8.52 -2.54 -10.62
CA PHE A 103 -8.52 -1.39 -11.54
C PHE A 103 -7.88 -1.73 -12.88
N HIS A 104 -6.82 -2.53 -12.88
CA HIS A 104 -6.06 -2.92 -14.07
C HIS A 104 -6.58 -4.20 -14.74
N ASN A 105 -7.70 -4.76 -14.25
CA ASN A 105 -8.41 -5.91 -14.79
C ASN A 105 -7.52 -7.16 -15.05
N PHE A 106 -6.70 -7.54 -14.08
CA PHE A 106 -5.93 -8.79 -14.14
C PHE A 106 -6.10 -9.61 -12.85
N ARG A 107 -5.77 -10.91 -12.92
CA ARG A 107 -5.86 -11.84 -11.79
C ARG A 107 -4.49 -12.06 -11.18
N LEU A 108 -4.41 -12.20 -9.85
CA LEU A 108 -3.15 -12.52 -9.16
C LEU A 108 -2.60 -13.91 -9.51
N ALA A 109 -3.44 -14.80 -10.05
CA ALA A 109 -3.02 -16.11 -10.55
C ALA A 109 -2.41 -16.08 -11.97
N SER A 110 -2.30 -14.90 -12.60
CA SER A 110 -1.77 -14.77 -13.96
C SER A 110 -0.29 -15.18 -14.03
N ARG A 111 0.14 -15.55 -15.24
CA ARG A 111 1.55 -15.80 -15.54
C ARG A 111 2.42 -14.57 -15.24
N ALA A 112 1.97 -13.39 -15.68
CA ALA A 112 2.68 -12.14 -15.43
C ALA A 112 2.89 -11.85 -13.93
N CYS A 113 1.90 -12.15 -13.07
CA CYS A 113 2.06 -11.98 -11.63
C CYS A 113 3.07 -12.99 -11.03
N THR A 114 3.15 -14.20 -11.59
CA THR A 114 4.15 -15.19 -11.20
C THR A 114 5.55 -14.71 -11.56
N GLU A 115 5.74 -14.27 -12.80
CA GLU A 115 7.00 -13.74 -13.32
C GLU A 115 7.44 -12.50 -12.53
N LEU A 116 6.50 -11.61 -12.18
CA LEU A 116 6.78 -10.47 -11.32
C LEU A 116 7.33 -10.92 -9.96
N VAL A 117 6.65 -11.82 -9.24
CA VAL A 117 7.11 -12.22 -7.89
C VAL A 117 8.49 -12.87 -7.95
N GLN A 118 8.74 -13.74 -8.93
CA GLN A 118 10.06 -14.35 -9.14
C GLN A 118 11.15 -13.31 -9.40
N HIS A 119 10.84 -12.28 -10.19
CA HIS A 119 11.75 -11.18 -10.45
C HIS A 119 11.97 -10.32 -9.18
N LEU A 120 10.92 -9.97 -8.44
CA LEU A 120 11.05 -9.19 -7.20
C LEU A 120 11.85 -9.91 -6.11
N GLN A 121 11.82 -11.25 -6.08
CA GLN A 121 12.64 -12.06 -5.16
C GLN A 121 14.15 -11.87 -5.38
N THR A 122 14.61 -11.67 -6.62
CA THR A 122 16.04 -11.45 -6.92
C THR A 122 16.46 -10.01 -6.61
N GLU A 123 15.56 -9.05 -6.84
CA GLU A 123 15.89 -7.62 -6.79
C GLU A 123 15.69 -6.95 -5.42
N LYS A 124 15.30 -7.71 -4.39
CA LYS A 124 14.98 -7.20 -3.03
C LYS A 124 13.89 -6.11 -3.00
N ILE A 125 13.06 -6.02 -4.04
CA ILE A 125 11.93 -5.08 -4.10
C ILE A 125 10.69 -5.74 -3.49
N ARG A 126 9.96 -5.01 -2.64
CA ARG A 126 8.73 -5.54 -2.02
C ARG A 126 7.51 -5.40 -2.92
N LEU A 127 6.53 -6.27 -2.71
CA LEU A 127 5.24 -6.22 -3.39
C LEU A 127 4.16 -5.66 -2.46
N ILE A 128 3.47 -4.64 -2.93
CA ILE A 128 2.23 -4.14 -2.33
C ILE A 128 1.06 -4.55 -3.22
N VAL A 129 0.09 -5.26 -2.67
CA VAL A 129 -1.18 -5.56 -3.35
C VAL A 129 -2.26 -4.72 -2.70
N ASN A 130 -2.78 -3.74 -3.44
CA ASN A 130 -3.94 -3.00 -2.96
C ASN A 130 -5.20 -3.80 -3.26
N VAL A 131 -5.95 -4.08 -2.20
CA VAL A 131 -7.23 -4.79 -2.26
C VAL A 131 -8.34 -3.82 -2.61
N ARG A 132 -8.30 -2.61 -2.06
CA ARG A 132 -9.35 -1.61 -2.19
C ARG A 132 -8.76 -0.19 -2.14
N VAL A 133 -9.27 0.66 -3.04
CA VAL A 133 -8.96 2.10 -3.06
C VAL A 133 -10.09 2.92 -2.41
N GLN A 134 -11.34 2.49 -2.58
CA GLN A 134 -12.51 3.15 -2.00
C GLN A 134 -13.53 2.09 -1.59
N ASP A 135 -14.18 2.29 -0.44
CA ASP A 135 -15.33 1.47 0.00
C ASP A 135 -16.39 1.44 -1.10
N GLU A 136 -16.85 0.24 -1.43
CA GLU A 136 -17.75 -0.04 -2.54
C GLU A 136 -19.06 0.76 -2.45
N ARG A 137 -19.51 1.12 -1.23
CA ARG A 137 -20.71 1.91 -0.98
C ARG A 137 -20.55 3.40 -1.30
N HIS A 138 -19.30 3.88 -1.35
CA HIS A 138 -18.97 5.29 -1.60
C HIS A 138 -18.43 5.53 -3.00
N GLN A 139 -18.39 4.50 -3.85
CA GLN A 139 -17.92 4.64 -5.22
C GLN A 139 -18.80 5.57 -6.04
N TYR A 140 -18.19 6.24 -7.02
CA TYR A 140 -18.93 6.97 -8.03
C TYR A 140 -19.97 6.05 -8.69
N HIS A 141 -21.20 6.54 -8.89
CA HIS A 141 -22.34 5.71 -9.32
C HIS A 141 -22.11 4.89 -10.60
N GLY A 142 -21.23 5.35 -11.49
CA GLY A 142 -20.85 4.63 -12.71
C GLY A 142 -19.83 3.51 -12.51
N LEU A 143 -19.20 3.41 -11.33
CA LEU A 143 -18.21 2.39 -11.00
C LEU A 143 -18.82 1.26 -10.18
N LYS A 144 -18.33 0.05 -10.42
CA LYS A 144 -18.66 -1.16 -9.66
C LYS A 144 -17.41 -2.00 -9.45
N ILE A 145 -16.37 -1.38 -8.86
CA ILE A 145 -15.06 -2.02 -8.69
C ILE A 145 -15.03 -2.69 -7.32
N GLN A 146 -15.13 -4.01 -7.28
CA GLN A 146 -15.04 -4.76 -6.01
C GLN A 146 -13.60 -4.87 -5.52
N GLY A 147 -13.43 -5.05 -4.21
CA GLY A 147 -12.14 -5.43 -3.64
C GLY A 147 -11.56 -6.73 -4.25
N VAL A 148 -10.24 -6.88 -4.23
CA VAL A 148 -9.58 -8.13 -4.63
C VAL A 148 -10.01 -9.25 -3.68
N ARG A 149 -10.67 -10.28 -4.21
CA ARG A 149 -11.16 -11.41 -3.40
C ARG A 149 -10.03 -12.06 -2.58
N THR A 150 -10.28 -12.30 -1.29
CA THR A 150 -9.34 -12.93 -0.34
C THR A 150 -8.79 -14.25 -0.88
N GLN A 151 -9.60 -15.07 -1.56
CA GLN A 151 -9.14 -16.31 -2.19
C GLN A 151 -8.00 -16.10 -3.21
N GLN A 152 -8.00 -14.99 -3.97
CA GLN A 152 -6.89 -14.70 -4.89
C GLN A 152 -5.60 -14.36 -4.14
N ILE A 153 -5.72 -13.60 -3.05
CA ILE A 153 -4.60 -13.21 -2.19
C ILE A 153 -4.02 -14.45 -1.51
N ARG A 154 -4.86 -15.31 -0.94
CA ARG A 154 -4.49 -16.60 -0.34
C ARG A 154 -3.72 -17.48 -1.32
N ARG A 155 -4.21 -17.63 -2.55
CA ARG A 155 -3.52 -18.44 -3.58
C ARG A 155 -2.16 -17.86 -3.94
N LEU A 156 -2.03 -16.54 -4.02
CA LEU A 156 -0.73 -15.89 -4.26
C LEU A 156 0.23 -16.16 -3.09
N ALA A 157 -0.24 -15.97 -1.86
CA ALA A 157 0.53 -16.19 -0.64
C ALA A 157 1.04 -17.63 -0.52
N GLN A 158 0.17 -18.61 -0.77
CA GLN A 158 0.49 -20.04 -0.72
C GLN A 158 1.43 -20.47 -1.86
N ARG A 159 1.35 -19.81 -3.02
CA ARG A 159 2.24 -20.09 -4.15
C ARG A 159 3.67 -19.60 -3.91
N PHE A 160 3.83 -18.55 -3.11
CA PHE A 160 5.13 -17.95 -2.79
C PHE A 160 5.31 -17.79 -1.27
N PRO A 161 5.38 -18.90 -0.50
CA PRO A 161 5.35 -18.87 0.95
C PRO A 161 6.53 -18.09 1.57
N ASP A 162 7.68 -18.04 0.89
CA ASP A 162 8.87 -17.33 1.37
C ASP A 162 8.91 -15.84 0.98
N PHE A 163 7.98 -15.40 0.14
CA PHE A 163 7.92 -14.01 -0.32
C PHE A 163 6.88 -13.23 0.48
N LYS A 164 7.33 -12.21 1.21
CA LYS A 164 6.44 -11.37 2.01
C LYS A 164 5.74 -10.33 1.16
N ILE A 165 4.42 -10.21 1.34
CA ILE A 165 3.57 -9.29 0.59
C ILE A 165 2.88 -8.35 1.58
N LEU A 166 2.82 -7.05 1.28
CA LEU A 166 1.98 -6.11 2.01
C LEU A 166 0.64 -5.97 1.28
N CYS A 167 -0.44 -6.32 1.96
CA CYS A 167 -1.79 -6.12 1.45
C CYS A 167 -2.39 -4.85 2.08
N THR A 168 -2.82 -3.91 1.24
CA THR A 168 -3.42 -2.65 1.71
C THR A 168 -4.90 -2.55 1.37
N GLY A 169 -5.65 -1.87 2.23
CA GLY A 169 -7.08 -1.62 2.00
C GLY A 169 -7.99 -2.80 2.32
N LEU A 170 -7.60 -3.67 3.24
CA LEU A 170 -8.46 -4.75 3.73
C LEU A 170 -9.33 -4.26 4.89
N PHE A 171 -10.55 -4.78 4.94
CA PHE A 171 -11.38 -4.71 6.12
C PHE A 171 -10.89 -5.68 7.20
N ARG A 172 -11.22 -5.41 8.47
CA ARG A 172 -10.86 -6.28 9.60
C ARG A 172 -11.23 -7.76 9.38
N PRO A 173 -12.43 -8.13 8.90
CA PRO A 173 -12.77 -9.54 8.68
C PRO A 173 -11.88 -10.22 7.63
N GLU A 174 -11.52 -9.50 6.55
CA GLU A 174 -10.64 -10.03 5.50
C GLU A 174 -9.22 -10.28 6.03
N ILE A 175 -8.73 -9.39 6.91
CA ILE A 175 -7.46 -9.56 7.62
C ILE A 175 -7.49 -10.81 8.50
N LEU A 176 -8.53 -10.98 9.33
CA LEU A 176 -8.68 -12.13 10.24
C LEU A 176 -8.89 -13.45 9.49
N GLU A 177 -9.53 -13.42 8.31
CA GLU A 177 -9.69 -14.59 7.45
C GLU A 177 -8.34 -15.06 6.86
N LEU A 178 -7.48 -14.11 6.44
CA LEU A 178 -6.24 -14.41 5.72
C LEU A 178 -5.08 -14.72 6.66
N ALA A 179 -4.98 -14.01 7.78
CA ALA A 179 -3.79 -14.01 8.61
C ALA A 179 -3.38 -15.38 9.18
N PRO A 180 -4.31 -16.26 9.63
CA PRO A 180 -3.96 -17.58 10.17
C PRO A 180 -3.26 -18.50 9.16
N ASP A 181 -3.71 -18.48 7.90
CA ASP A 181 -3.27 -19.44 6.88
C ASP A 181 -2.19 -18.91 5.94
N CYS A 182 -1.87 -17.61 6.03
CA CYS A 182 -0.95 -16.93 5.10
C CYS A 182 0.11 -16.15 5.88
N PRO A 183 1.12 -16.79 6.49
CA PRO A 183 2.08 -16.15 7.39
C PRO A 183 2.97 -15.10 6.72
N ASN A 184 3.11 -15.15 5.40
CA ASN A 184 3.85 -14.20 4.58
C ASN A 184 3.07 -12.93 4.19
N LEU A 185 1.78 -12.84 4.54
CA LEU A 185 1.00 -11.63 4.34
C LEU A 185 1.16 -10.65 5.49
N ASN A 186 1.28 -9.37 5.15
CA ASN A 186 1.31 -8.23 6.05
C ASN A 186 0.14 -7.31 5.70
N PHE A 187 -0.33 -6.50 6.65
CA PHE A 187 -1.57 -5.75 6.51
C PHE A 187 -1.40 -4.31 6.99
N ASP A 188 -1.91 -3.35 6.22
CA ASP A 188 -2.07 -1.99 6.73
C ASP A 188 -3.37 -1.81 7.53
N LEU A 189 -3.48 -0.70 8.26
CA LEU A 189 -4.65 -0.41 9.11
C LEU A 189 -5.70 0.50 8.46
N SER A 190 -5.50 0.95 7.21
CA SER A 190 -6.29 2.04 6.60
C SER A 190 -7.79 1.77 6.58
N PHE A 191 -8.23 0.61 6.07
CA PHE A 191 -9.65 0.22 5.99
C PHE A 191 -10.12 -0.69 7.12
N ALA A 192 -9.21 -1.11 8.00
CA ALA A 192 -9.58 -1.88 9.18
C ALA A 192 -10.14 -0.92 10.23
N ASP A 193 -11.43 -1.02 10.54
CA ASP A 193 -12.11 -0.20 11.54
C ASP A 193 -12.87 -1.11 12.52
N TRP A 194 -12.62 -0.90 13.82
CA TRP A 194 -13.29 -1.60 14.91
C TRP A 194 -13.01 -0.90 16.24
N HIS A 195 -13.84 -1.14 17.25
CA HIS A 195 -13.51 -0.75 18.63
C HIS A 195 -12.28 -1.53 19.13
N GLU A 196 -11.30 -0.86 19.73
CA GLU A 196 -10.02 -1.49 20.15
C GLU A 196 -9.38 -2.32 19.01
N LEU A 197 -9.43 -1.79 17.78
CA LEU A 197 -9.01 -2.47 16.55
C LEU A 197 -7.69 -3.23 16.71
N VAL A 198 -6.65 -2.56 17.20
CA VAL A 198 -5.30 -3.12 17.23
C VAL A 198 -5.23 -4.27 18.24
N ASN A 199 -5.80 -4.11 19.43
CA ASN A 199 -5.87 -5.17 20.44
C ASN A 199 -6.57 -6.41 19.87
N GLY A 200 -7.74 -6.23 19.25
CA GLY A 200 -8.51 -7.33 18.66
C GLY A 200 -7.89 -7.94 17.40
N LEU A 201 -6.92 -7.29 16.76
CA LEU A 201 -6.10 -7.92 15.70
C LEU A 201 -4.96 -8.73 16.31
N LEU A 202 -4.34 -8.24 17.39
CA LEU A 202 -3.21 -8.89 18.06
C LEU A 202 -3.58 -10.21 18.76
N GLU A 203 -4.87 -10.46 19.00
CA GLU A 203 -5.36 -11.78 19.44
C GLU A 203 -5.14 -12.88 18.39
N THR A 204 -5.01 -12.53 17.11
CA THR A 204 -4.87 -13.48 16.00
C THR A 204 -3.57 -13.28 15.20
N ILE A 205 -3.04 -12.06 15.19
CA ILE A 205 -1.98 -11.64 14.26
C ILE A 205 -0.79 -11.14 15.05
N THR A 206 0.40 -11.59 14.69
CA THR A 206 1.62 -11.10 15.32
C THR A 206 1.87 -9.62 14.96
N PRO A 207 2.37 -8.81 15.91
CA PRO A 207 2.51 -7.37 15.72
C PRO A 207 3.47 -6.98 14.60
N ASP A 208 4.39 -7.86 14.17
CA ASP A 208 5.33 -7.62 13.08
C ASP A 208 4.68 -7.61 11.69
N ARG A 209 3.43 -8.08 11.58
CA ARG A 209 2.66 -8.14 10.33
C ARG A 209 1.68 -6.98 10.16
N LEU A 210 1.61 -6.05 11.10
CA LEU A 210 0.72 -4.89 11.08
C LEU A 210 1.47 -3.60 10.76
N PHE A 211 0.95 -2.82 9.82
CA PHE A 211 1.61 -1.63 9.28
C PHE A 211 0.70 -0.41 9.42
N PHE A 212 1.28 0.73 9.76
CA PHE A 212 0.56 1.99 9.62
C PHE A 212 0.40 2.36 8.13
N GLY A 213 -0.82 2.74 7.76
CA GLY A 213 -1.17 3.23 6.43
C GLY A 213 -2.32 4.23 6.55
N SER A 214 -2.15 5.46 6.06
CA SER A 214 -3.19 6.49 6.24
C SER A 214 -4.20 6.56 5.10
N HIS A 215 -3.84 6.03 3.94
CA HIS A 215 -4.57 6.17 2.68
C HIS A 215 -4.90 7.63 2.31
N THR A 216 -4.06 8.57 2.75
CA THR A 216 -4.15 9.99 2.37
C THR A 216 -3.94 10.14 0.85
N PRO A 217 -4.70 11.01 0.15
CA PRO A 217 -5.73 11.93 0.65
C PRO A 217 -7.15 11.35 0.61
N LEU A 218 -7.32 10.06 0.30
CA LEU A 218 -8.64 9.43 0.18
C LEU A 218 -9.31 9.20 1.54
N MET A 219 -8.51 9.09 2.61
CA MET A 219 -8.98 9.04 3.99
C MET A 219 -8.34 10.15 4.84
N VAL A 220 -8.97 10.42 5.98
CA VAL A 220 -8.46 11.41 6.95
C VAL A 220 -7.21 10.87 7.62
N THR A 221 -6.08 11.56 7.43
CA THR A 221 -4.77 11.16 7.98
C THR A 221 -4.81 11.02 9.50
N GLU A 222 -5.38 12.01 10.18
CA GLU A 222 -5.46 12.04 11.64
C GLU A 222 -6.29 10.89 12.23
N ALA A 223 -7.40 10.54 11.59
CA ALA A 223 -8.22 9.41 12.00
C ALA A 223 -7.41 8.10 11.97
N ASN A 224 -6.59 7.92 10.95
CA ASN A 224 -5.73 6.73 10.84
C ASN A 224 -4.58 6.74 11.85
N THR A 225 -3.94 7.87 12.12
CA THR A 225 -2.93 7.94 13.20
C THR A 225 -3.57 7.64 14.55
N TYR A 226 -4.82 8.06 14.75
CA TYR A 226 -5.55 7.88 16.00
C TYR A 226 -5.80 6.40 16.32
N LYS A 227 -6.06 5.55 15.31
CA LYS A 227 -6.24 4.09 15.49
C LYS A 227 -5.16 3.44 16.35
N LEU A 228 -3.92 3.90 16.21
CA LEU A 228 -2.78 3.39 16.96
C LEU A 228 -2.49 4.22 18.22
N GLN A 229 -2.65 5.54 18.16
CA GLN A 229 -2.43 6.43 19.29
C GLN A 229 -3.38 6.11 20.46
N SER A 230 -4.66 5.88 20.19
CA SER A 230 -5.68 5.59 21.20
C SER A 230 -5.68 4.14 21.69
N SER A 231 -5.03 3.22 20.98
CA SER A 231 -4.98 1.81 21.38
C SER A 231 -4.39 1.62 22.78
N THR A 232 -4.82 0.59 23.50
CA THR A 232 -4.39 0.32 24.88
C THR A 232 -3.11 -0.53 24.97
N ILE A 233 -2.51 -0.90 23.83
CA ILE A 233 -1.27 -1.68 23.76
C ILE A 233 -0.05 -0.89 24.27
N SER A 234 1.03 -1.62 24.58
CA SER A 234 2.28 -1.01 25.06
C SER A 234 2.91 -0.03 24.06
N GLN A 235 3.62 0.98 24.57
CA GLN A 235 4.28 1.98 23.72
C GLN A 235 5.32 1.38 22.75
N SER A 236 5.93 0.26 23.13
CA SER A 236 6.85 -0.52 22.28
C SER A 236 6.11 -1.08 21.06
N LEU A 237 4.96 -1.74 21.26
CA LEU A 237 4.13 -2.26 20.18
C LEU A 237 3.58 -1.15 19.28
N LYS A 238 3.14 -0.03 19.86
CA LYS A 238 2.72 1.14 19.06
C LYS A 238 3.84 1.62 18.16
N THR A 239 5.07 1.70 18.68
CA THR A 239 6.23 2.17 17.92
C THR A 239 6.65 1.18 16.83
N GLN A 240 6.53 -0.12 17.11
CA GLN A 240 6.77 -1.18 16.14
C GLN A 240 5.79 -1.09 14.95
N ILE A 241 4.50 -0.96 15.21
CA ILE A 241 3.46 -0.88 14.16
C ILE A 241 3.51 0.48 13.44
N ALA A 242 3.77 1.56 14.16
CA ALA A 242 3.81 2.92 13.61
C ALA A 242 4.94 3.10 12.58
N ARG A 243 6.11 2.49 12.81
CA ARG A 243 7.29 2.68 11.95
C ARG A 243 8.20 1.47 11.86
N GLY A 244 8.44 0.74 12.96
CA GLY A 244 9.48 -0.29 13.01
C GLY A 244 9.30 -1.41 12.00
N ASN A 245 8.07 -1.84 11.75
CA ASN A 245 7.75 -2.85 10.74
C ASN A 245 8.04 -2.34 9.32
N ALA A 246 7.62 -1.12 9.00
CA ALA A 246 7.88 -0.50 7.70
C ALA A 246 9.39 -0.29 7.45
N GLN A 247 10.14 0.18 8.45
CA GLN A 247 11.60 0.33 8.36
C GLN A 247 12.29 -0.98 7.99
N ARG A 248 11.97 -2.07 8.71
CA ARG A 248 12.56 -3.39 8.44
C ARG A 248 12.10 -3.98 7.12
N PHE A 249 10.82 -3.81 6.76
CA PHE A 249 10.24 -4.42 5.58
C PHE A 249 10.74 -3.77 4.30
N PHE A 250 10.83 -2.43 4.26
CA PHE A 250 11.23 -1.67 3.08
C PHE A 250 12.70 -1.23 3.07
N GLU A 251 13.48 -1.57 4.11
CA GLU A 251 14.90 -1.20 4.23
C GLU A 251 15.09 0.34 4.13
N LEU A 252 14.36 1.06 5.00
CA LEU A 252 14.34 2.53 5.12
C LEU A 252 15.16 3.03 6.31
#